data_AF-X1LMW2-F1
#
_entry.id   AF-X1LMW2-F1
#
_cell.length_a   1.000
_cell.length_b   1.000
_cell.length_c   1.000
_cell.angle_alpha   90.00
_cell.angle_beta   90.00
_cell.angle_gamma   90.00
#
_symmetry.space_group_name_H-M   'P 1'
#
loop_
_entity.id
_entity.type
_entity.pdbx_description
1 polymer ?
#
loop_
_entity_poly.entity_id
_entity_poly.type
_entity_poly.pdbx_seq_one_letter_code
_entity_poly.pdbx_strand_id
1 'polypeptide(L)'
;MNKVFIIGAGASKGHTNGDFPVINEFFKVANKLNILSDGGKKIKPGYEDLEKYVRENFNLNILKKDINIEEVMTNLEIDIEKSDSYELIILRNKIINIIRETLNKLSKKPFSEDSEYNLFYETINNNDTILTYNWDLLLDNVLGREIVVPDFSKIFELEKKDNLQYLVMWG
;
A
#
# COMPACT_ATOMS: atom_id res chain seq x y z
N MET A 1 6.72 -10.50 -31.91
CA MET A 1 5.66 -9.48 -31.85
C MET A 1 5.62 -8.99 -30.41
N ASN A 2 5.81 -7.70 -30.20
CA ASN A 2 5.83 -7.14 -28.83
C ASN A 2 4.40 -7.11 -28.30
N LYS A 3 4.24 -7.52 -27.04
CA LYS A 3 2.94 -7.56 -26.35
C LYS A 3 2.89 -6.45 -25.32
N VAL A 4 1.67 -5.97 -25.06
CA VAL A 4 1.37 -5.09 -23.94
C VAL A 4 0.46 -5.88 -22.99
N PHE A 5 0.91 -6.08 -21.76
CA PHE A 5 0.16 -6.72 -20.70
C PHE A 5 -0.41 -5.65 -19.77
N ILE A 6 -1.70 -5.78 -19.45
CA ILE A 6 -2.38 -4.92 -18.49
C ILE A 6 -2.90 -5.81 -17.36
N ILE A 7 -2.39 -5.59 -16.15
CA ILE A 7 -2.71 -6.38 -14.97
C ILE A 7 -3.55 -5.52 -14.02
N GLY A 8 -4.79 -5.92 -13.81
CA GLY A 8 -5.73 -5.22 -12.94
C GLY A 8 -5.42 -5.41 -11.45
N ALA A 9 -5.96 -4.51 -10.63
CA ALA A 9 -5.84 -4.55 -9.18
C ALA A 9 -6.46 -5.81 -8.58
N GLY A 10 -5.80 -6.39 -7.56
CA GLY A 10 -6.32 -7.51 -6.77
C GLY A 10 -5.81 -8.90 -7.19
N ALA A 11 -5.00 -8.99 -8.25
CA ALA A 11 -4.33 -10.24 -8.65
C ALA A 11 -3.55 -10.86 -7.47
N SER A 12 -2.90 -9.99 -6.69
CA SER A 12 -2.07 -10.35 -5.54
C SER A 12 -2.86 -10.93 -4.39
N LYS A 13 -4.13 -10.53 -4.20
CA LYS A 13 -5.00 -11.12 -3.19
C LYS A 13 -5.36 -12.56 -3.56
N GLY A 14 -5.68 -12.81 -4.83
CA GLY A 14 -5.92 -14.16 -5.34
C GLY A 14 -4.67 -15.03 -5.21
N HIS A 15 -3.54 -14.51 -5.67
CA HIS A 15 -2.24 -15.17 -5.64
C HIS A 15 -1.78 -15.59 -4.24
N THR A 16 -2.07 -14.77 -3.23
CA THR A 16 -1.57 -14.96 -1.85
C THR A 16 -2.60 -15.58 -0.90
N ASN A 17 -3.58 -16.32 -1.42
CA ASN A 17 -4.66 -16.93 -0.62
C ASN A 17 -5.38 -15.92 0.29
N GLY A 18 -5.51 -14.67 -0.15
CA GLY A 18 -6.21 -13.62 0.59
C GLY A 18 -5.35 -12.82 1.58
N ASP A 19 -4.03 -12.97 1.58
CA ASP A 19 -3.14 -12.27 2.50
C ASP A 19 -3.02 -10.76 2.19
N PHE A 20 -2.95 -10.39 0.91
CA PHE A 20 -2.89 -8.98 0.51
C PHE A 20 -4.25 -8.28 0.66
N PRO A 21 -4.27 -7.05 1.21
CA PRO A 21 -5.51 -6.29 1.37
C PRO A 21 -6.04 -5.82 0.02
N VAL A 22 -7.36 -5.76 -0.13
CA VAL A 22 -7.98 -4.78 -1.04
C VAL A 22 -8.17 -3.45 -0.33
N ILE A 23 -8.65 -2.44 -1.06
CA ILE A 23 -8.80 -1.06 -0.59
C ILE A 23 -9.53 -0.91 0.75
N ASN A 24 -10.51 -1.78 1.02
CA ASN A 24 -11.31 -1.77 2.25
C ASN A 24 -10.67 -2.53 3.42
N GLU A 25 -9.52 -3.17 3.21
CA GLU A 25 -8.94 -4.14 4.15
C GLU A 25 -7.59 -3.70 4.72
N PHE A 26 -7.02 -2.58 4.29
CA PHE A 26 -5.70 -2.14 4.76
C PHE A 26 -5.61 -2.03 6.28
N PHE A 27 -6.55 -1.34 6.95
CA PHE A 27 -6.55 -1.25 8.41
C PHE A 27 -6.68 -2.61 9.09
N LYS A 28 -7.51 -3.49 8.54
CA LYS A 28 -7.73 -4.85 9.05
C LYS A 28 -6.50 -5.74 8.91
N VAL A 29 -5.84 -5.71 7.77
CA VAL A 29 -4.60 -6.47 7.54
C VAL A 29 -3.46 -5.88 8.37
N ALA A 30 -3.32 -4.55 8.43
CA ALA A 30 -2.37 -3.88 9.31
C ALA A 30 -2.58 -4.25 10.78
N ASN A 31 -3.84 -4.38 11.21
CA ASN A 31 -4.20 -4.86 12.54
C ASN A 31 -3.71 -6.29 12.78
N LYS A 32 -3.99 -7.22 11.85
CA LYS A 32 -3.50 -8.62 11.91
C LYS A 32 -1.97 -8.73 11.95
N LEU A 33 -1.27 -7.81 11.26
CA LEU A 33 0.19 -7.75 11.21
C LEU A 33 0.82 -7.01 12.41
N ASN A 34 0.03 -6.64 13.42
CA ASN A 34 0.44 -5.83 14.58
C ASN A 34 1.15 -4.53 14.18
N ILE A 35 0.71 -3.87 13.10
CA ILE A 35 1.20 -2.54 12.68
C ILE A 35 0.41 -1.45 13.41
N LEU A 36 -0.92 -1.60 13.42
CA LEU A 36 -1.84 -0.61 13.97
C LEU A 36 -2.18 -0.83 15.46
N SER A 37 -2.12 -2.08 15.92
CA SER A 37 -2.51 -2.46 17.28
C SER A 37 -1.55 -3.48 17.89
N ASP A 38 -1.62 -3.61 19.22
CA ASP A 38 -1.02 -4.72 19.94
C ASP A 38 -2.02 -5.87 20.09
N GLY A 39 -1.78 -6.95 19.35
CA GLY A 39 -2.57 -8.19 19.44
C GLY A 39 -4.03 -8.03 19.01
N GLY A 40 -4.33 -7.07 18.14
CA GLY A 40 -5.69 -6.84 17.64
C GLY A 40 -6.62 -6.05 18.56
N LYS A 41 -6.16 -5.66 19.77
CA LYS A 41 -7.04 -5.20 20.85
C LYS A 41 -6.94 -3.72 21.17
N LYS A 42 -5.73 -3.15 21.11
CA LYS A 42 -5.47 -1.78 21.52
C LYS A 42 -4.64 -1.06 20.46
N ILE A 43 -5.10 0.12 20.05
CA ILE A 43 -4.33 1.01 19.17
C ILE A 43 -2.95 1.26 19.76
N LYS A 44 -1.93 1.16 18.91
CA LYS A 44 -0.55 1.46 19.30
C LYS A 44 -0.35 2.95 19.53
N PRO A 45 0.52 3.34 20.48
CA PRO A 45 0.97 4.71 20.63
C PRO A 45 1.42 5.32 19.30
N GLY A 46 0.86 6.48 18.97
CA GLY A 46 1.12 7.19 17.72
C GLY A 46 0.05 7.02 16.65
N TYR A 47 -1.01 6.24 16.88
CA TYR A 47 -2.14 6.09 15.94
C TYR A 47 -3.50 6.47 16.55
N GLU A 48 -3.53 6.95 17.80
CA GLU A 48 -4.77 7.31 18.49
C GLU A 48 -5.51 8.49 17.85
N ASP A 49 -4.77 9.45 17.32
CA ASP A 49 -5.30 10.59 16.57
C ASP A 49 -5.90 10.17 15.23
N LEU A 50 -5.32 9.18 14.56
CA LEU A 50 -5.89 8.58 13.36
C LEU A 50 -7.19 7.83 13.68
N GLU A 51 -7.22 7.05 14.78
CA GLU A 51 -8.46 6.40 15.25
C GLU A 51 -9.54 7.45 15.54
N LYS A 52 -9.18 8.53 16.23
CA LYS A 52 -10.07 9.63 16.54
C LYS A 52 -10.62 10.28 15.27
N TYR A 53 -9.75 10.63 14.32
CA TYR A 53 -10.14 11.25 13.05
C TYR A 53 -11.12 10.38 12.26
N VAL A 54 -10.82 9.09 12.11
CA VAL A 54 -11.69 8.17 11.37
C VAL A 54 -13.03 8.00 12.09
N ARG A 55 -13.03 7.94 13.42
CA ARG A 55 -14.26 7.85 14.21
C ARG A 55 -15.13 9.10 14.07
N GLU A 56 -14.53 10.29 14.08
CA GLU A 56 -15.25 11.56 14.02
C GLU A 56 -15.81 11.84 12.63
N ASN A 57 -15.08 11.52 11.56
CA ASN A 57 -15.49 11.84 10.19
C ASN A 57 -16.29 10.73 9.50
N PHE A 58 -16.09 9.47 9.88
CA PHE A 58 -16.72 8.32 9.22
C PHE A 58 -17.63 7.51 10.15
N ASN A 59 -17.61 7.77 11.46
CA ASN A 59 -18.32 6.96 12.47
C ASN A 59 -17.90 5.47 12.42
N LEU A 60 -16.63 5.20 12.09
CA LEU A 60 -16.06 3.86 11.97
C LEU A 60 -14.91 3.66 12.96
N ASN A 61 -14.68 2.40 13.33
CA ASN A 61 -13.54 2.01 14.15
C ASN A 61 -12.55 1.20 13.31
N ILE A 62 -11.33 1.73 13.16
CA ILE A 62 -10.25 1.17 12.33
C ILE A 62 -9.80 -0.25 12.73
N LEU A 63 -10.14 -0.72 13.93
CA LEU A 63 -9.84 -2.09 14.37
C LEU A 63 -10.93 -3.11 14.03
N LYS A 64 -12.16 -2.66 13.74
CA LYS A 64 -13.36 -3.52 13.72
C LYS A 64 -14.09 -3.57 12.38
N LYS A 65 -13.87 -2.59 11.51
CA LYS A 65 -14.62 -2.46 10.26
C LYS A 65 -13.69 -2.51 9.07
N ASP A 66 -14.23 -3.00 7.96
CA ASP A 66 -13.63 -2.79 6.65
C ASP A 66 -13.88 -1.31 6.30
N ILE A 67 -12.81 -0.59 6.00
CA ILE A 67 -12.81 0.86 5.79
C ILE A 67 -12.04 1.12 4.50
N ASN A 68 -12.68 1.84 3.58
CA ASN A 68 -12.04 2.28 2.35
C ASN A 68 -10.93 3.27 2.70
N ILE A 69 -9.67 2.84 2.55
CA ILE A 69 -8.52 3.71 2.89
C ILE A 69 -8.41 4.91 1.96
N GLU A 70 -8.89 4.81 0.73
CA GLU A 70 -8.91 5.89 -0.25
C GLU A 70 -9.88 6.98 0.20
N GLU A 71 -11.10 6.63 0.59
CA GLU A 71 -12.06 7.61 1.13
C GLU A 71 -11.50 8.37 2.34
N VAL A 72 -10.76 7.67 3.22
CA VAL A 72 -10.08 8.31 4.35
C VAL A 72 -9.00 9.29 3.88
N MET A 73 -8.17 8.89 2.91
CA MET A 73 -7.15 9.75 2.31
C MET A 73 -7.75 10.96 1.59
N THR A 74 -8.76 10.77 0.75
CA THR A 74 -9.42 11.84 0.00
C THR A 74 -10.04 12.89 0.92
N ASN A 75 -10.77 12.46 1.96
CA ASN A 75 -11.34 13.43 2.91
C ASN A 75 -10.23 14.18 3.66
N LEU A 76 -9.15 13.49 4.01
CA LEU A 76 -8.02 14.12 4.69
C LEU A 76 -7.30 15.14 3.80
N GLU A 77 -7.15 14.85 2.50
CA GLU A 77 -6.59 15.78 1.53
C GLU A 77 -7.46 17.03 1.35
N ILE A 78 -8.78 16.85 1.24
CA ILE A 78 -9.74 17.95 1.21
C ILE A 78 -9.62 18.83 2.45
N ASP A 79 -9.45 18.24 3.64
CA ASP A 79 -9.32 18.99 4.88
C ASP A 79 -7.95 19.69 5.02
N ILE A 80 -6.88 19.09 4.48
CA ILE A 80 -5.57 19.73 4.36
C ILE A 80 -5.67 20.96 3.47
N GLU A 81 -6.29 20.87 2.29
CA GLU A 81 -6.44 22.00 1.36
C GLU A 81 -7.22 23.17 1.97
N LYS A 82 -8.17 22.89 2.87
CA LYS A 82 -8.98 23.92 3.53
C LYS A 82 -8.28 24.63 4.69
N SER A 83 -7.29 24.00 5.32
CA SER A 83 -6.79 24.45 6.63
C SER A 83 -5.27 24.55 6.75
N ASP A 84 -4.50 23.99 5.81
CA ASP A 84 -3.03 23.83 5.89
C ASP A 84 -2.54 23.25 7.23
N SER A 85 -3.39 22.43 7.88
CA SER A 85 -3.09 21.91 9.22
C SER A 85 -1.97 20.85 9.16
N TYR A 86 -0.87 21.16 9.86
CA TYR A 86 0.26 20.23 10.03
C TYR A 86 -0.16 18.91 10.70
N GLU A 87 -1.19 18.94 11.55
CA GLU A 87 -1.71 17.75 12.21
C GLU A 87 -2.37 16.80 11.21
N LEU A 88 -3.11 17.33 10.23
CA LEU A 88 -3.70 16.52 9.17
C LEU A 88 -2.63 15.93 8.23
N ILE A 89 -1.55 16.68 7.97
CA ILE A 89 -0.39 16.16 7.24
C ILE A 89 0.25 14.98 7.99
N ILE A 90 0.37 15.07 9.32
CA ILE A 90 0.85 13.95 10.15
C ILE A 90 -0.08 12.73 10.01
N LEU A 91 -1.40 12.93 10.06
CA LEU A 91 -2.37 11.84 9.87
C LEU A 91 -2.21 11.18 8.50
N ARG A 92 -2.00 11.96 7.45
CA ARG A 92 -1.81 11.46 6.08
C ARG A 92 -0.60 10.55 6.02
N ASN A 93 0.51 11.01 6.61
CA ASN A 93 1.75 10.24 6.68
C ASN A 93 1.60 8.95 7.51
N LYS A 94 0.71 8.93 8.52
CA LYS A 94 0.39 7.69 9.26
C LYS A 94 -0.34 6.68 8.40
N ILE A 95 -1.28 7.11 7.55
CA ILE A 95 -1.99 6.23 6.62
C ILE A 95 -1.00 5.66 5.58
N ILE A 96 -0.17 6.51 4.99
CA ILE A 96 0.90 6.09 4.08
C ILE A 96 1.82 5.06 4.75
N ASN A 97 2.21 5.29 6.01
CA ASN A 97 3.05 4.35 6.74
C ASN A 97 2.35 3.01 7.00
N ILE A 98 1.04 3.01 7.28
CA ILE A 98 0.24 1.79 7.41
C ILE A 98 0.26 0.98 6.11
N ILE A 99 0.02 1.64 4.97
CA ILE A 99 0.05 1.01 3.65
C ILE A 99 1.45 0.40 3.42
N ARG A 100 2.50 1.21 3.60
CA ARG A 100 3.89 0.80 3.37
C ARG A 100 4.30 -0.40 4.22
N GLU A 101 4.09 -0.33 5.53
CA GLU A 101 4.46 -1.41 6.44
C GLU A 101 3.67 -2.69 6.17
N THR A 102 2.40 -2.55 5.76
CA THR A 102 1.56 -3.69 5.40
C THR A 102 2.11 -4.40 4.17
N LEU A 103 2.34 -3.66 3.09
CA LEU A 103 2.88 -4.23 1.85
C LEU A 103 4.28 -4.81 2.05
N ASN A 104 5.16 -4.13 2.78
CA ASN A 104 6.52 -4.59 3.08
C ASN A 104 6.55 -5.88 3.90
N LYS A 105 5.66 -6.03 4.90
CA LYS A 105 5.58 -7.26 5.68
C LYS A 105 5.04 -8.42 4.86
N LEU A 106 4.05 -8.15 4.01
CA LEU A 106 3.47 -9.18 3.16
C LEU A 106 4.43 -9.62 2.07
N SER A 107 5.15 -8.70 1.43
CA SER A 107 6.12 -9.02 0.36
C SER A 107 7.30 -9.89 0.83
N LYS A 108 7.57 -9.93 2.14
CA LYS A 108 8.61 -10.79 2.74
C LYS A 108 8.13 -12.19 3.08
N LYS A 109 6.83 -12.48 2.96
CA LYS A 109 6.34 -13.83 3.15
C LYS A 109 6.88 -14.71 2.02
N PRO A 110 7.27 -15.97 2.31
CA PRO A 110 7.64 -16.89 1.25
C PRO A 110 6.41 -17.19 0.39
N PHE A 111 6.54 -17.00 -0.92
CA PHE A 111 5.54 -17.38 -1.91
C PHE A 111 6.01 -18.66 -2.63
N SER A 112 5.06 -19.45 -3.13
CA SER A 112 5.36 -20.68 -3.86
C SER A 112 6.24 -20.40 -5.08
N GLU A 113 7.21 -21.26 -5.39
CA GLU A 113 7.96 -21.20 -6.64
C GLU A 113 7.04 -21.42 -7.86
N ASP A 114 5.95 -22.18 -7.70
CA ASP A 114 4.89 -22.37 -8.71
C ASP A 114 3.89 -21.19 -8.74
N SER A 115 4.40 -19.98 -8.56
CA SER A 115 3.63 -18.75 -8.45
C SER A 115 3.11 -18.29 -9.82
N GLU A 116 1.88 -17.78 -9.88
CA GLU A 116 1.33 -17.16 -11.12
C GLU A 116 2.23 -16.04 -11.66
N TYR A 117 2.94 -15.32 -10.78
CA TYR A 117 3.92 -14.31 -11.20
C TYR A 117 5.18 -14.93 -11.81
N ASN A 118 5.64 -16.08 -11.31
CA ASN A 118 6.78 -16.80 -11.89
C ASN A 118 6.40 -17.39 -13.26
N LEU A 119 5.23 -18.00 -13.37
CA LEU A 119 4.69 -18.48 -14.64
C LEU A 119 4.51 -17.33 -15.64
N PHE A 120 4.02 -16.17 -15.19
CA PHE A 120 3.92 -14.99 -16.03
C PHE A 120 5.30 -14.51 -16.51
N TYR A 121 6.29 -14.46 -15.61
CA TYR A 121 7.66 -14.09 -15.94
C TYR A 121 8.31 -14.99 -17.00
N GLU A 122 8.03 -16.29 -16.97
CA GLU A 122 8.51 -17.22 -18.00
C GLU A 122 7.91 -16.98 -19.40
N THR A 123 6.76 -16.27 -19.48
CA THR A 123 6.03 -16.06 -20.74
C THR A 123 6.31 -14.71 -21.42
N ILE A 124 6.97 -13.78 -20.72
CA ILE A 124 7.26 -12.44 -21.21
C ILE A 124 8.66 -12.35 -21.84
N ASN A 125 8.84 -11.43 -22.79
CA ASN A 125 10.13 -11.14 -23.42
C ASN A 125 10.64 -9.76 -23.02
N ASN A 126 11.94 -9.51 -23.23
CA ASN A 126 12.60 -8.23 -22.91
C ASN A 126 12.01 -6.99 -23.61
N ASN A 127 11.23 -7.18 -24.68
CA ASN A 127 10.61 -6.10 -25.45
C ASN A 127 9.11 -5.93 -25.14
N ASP A 128 8.56 -6.75 -24.24
CA ASP A 128 7.17 -6.64 -23.83
C ASP A 128 7.01 -5.51 -22.82
N THR A 129 5.84 -4.88 -22.81
CA THR A 129 5.49 -3.82 -21.86
C THR A 129 4.46 -4.33 -20.88
N ILE A 130 4.66 -4.05 -19.59
CA ILE A 130 3.75 -4.43 -18.52
C ILE A 130 3.25 -3.16 -17.84
N LEU A 131 1.93 -3.04 -17.73
CA LEU A 131 1.24 -2.01 -16.96
C LEU A 131 0.48 -2.72 -15.84
N THR A 132 0.74 -2.35 -14.58
CA THR A 132 0.11 -2.95 -13.40
C THR A 132 -0.57 -1.89 -12.56
N TYR A 133 -1.77 -2.22 -12.09
CA TYR A 133 -2.53 -1.44 -11.11
C TYR A 133 -2.53 -2.10 -9.71
N ASN A 134 -1.71 -3.13 -9.52
CA ASN A 134 -1.52 -3.73 -8.21
C ASN A 134 -0.72 -2.79 -7.29
N TRP A 135 -1.10 -2.78 -6.02
CA TRP A 135 -0.50 -1.92 -5.00
C TRP A 135 0.78 -2.51 -4.40
N ASP A 136 0.95 -3.82 -4.53
CA ASP A 136 2.12 -4.56 -4.08
C ASP A 136 3.20 -4.64 -5.15
N LEU A 137 4.26 -5.35 -4.76
CA LEU A 137 5.54 -5.39 -5.43
C LEU A 137 5.90 -6.80 -5.87
N LEU A 138 4.93 -7.73 -5.90
CA LEU A 138 5.20 -9.14 -6.16
C LEU A 138 5.77 -9.33 -7.57
N LEU A 139 5.15 -8.70 -8.57
CA LEU A 139 5.63 -8.77 -9.95
C LEU A 139 6.99 -8.07 -10.10
N ASP A 140 7.17 -6.90 -9.49
CA ASP A 140 8.44 -6.19 -9.52
C ASP A 140 9.59 -7.03 -8.93
N ASN A 141 9.33 -7.74 -7.84
CA ASN A 141 10.30 -8.63 -7.22
C ASN A 141 10.73 -9.76 -8.17
N VAL A 142 9.77 -10.40 -8.84
CA VAL A 142 10.04 -11.47 -9.82
C VAL A 142 10.82 -10.93 -11.02
N LEU A 143 10.53 -9.68 -11.45
CA LEU A 143 11.26 -8.99 -12.50
C LEU A 143 12.65 -8.49 -12.08
N GLY A 144 13.08 -8.76 -10.84
CA GLY A 144 14.41 -8.37 -10.37
C GLY A 144 14.56 -6.88 -10.10
N ARG A 145 13.48 -6.20 -9.68
CA ARG A 145 13.49 -4.75 -9.39
C ARG A 145 14.59 -4.32 -8.42
N GLU A 146 15.06 -5.19 -7.53
CA GLU A 146 16.16 -4.90 -6.59
C GLU A 146 17.46 -4.48 -7.31
N ILE A 147 17.63 -4.89 -8.57
CA ILE A 147 18.75 -4.50 -9.43
C ILE A 147 18.66 -3.01 -9.81
N VAL A 148 17.44 -2.50 -9.99
CA VAL A 148 17.17 -1.12 -10.45
C VAL A 148 16.86 -0.19 -9.28
N VAL A 149 16.15 -0.71 -8.28
CA VAL A 149 15.69 0.02 -7.10
C VAL A 149 15.95 -0.85 -5.86
N PRO A 150 17.17 -0.78 -5.29
CA PRO A 150 17.62 -1.72 -4.26
C PRO A 150 16.98 -1.52 -2.88
N ASP A 151 16.27 -0.41 -2.63
CA ASP A 151 15.67 -0.14 -1.32
C ASP A 151 14.43 0.77 -1.42
N PHE A 152 13.26 0.21 -1.07
CA PHE A 152 11.98 0.93 -1.08
C PHE A 152 11.94 2.07 -0.06
N SER A 153 12.74 2.01 1.02
CA SER A 153 12.84 3.11 1.99
C SER A 153 13.45 4.37 1.37
N LYS A 154 14.28 4.22 0.33
CA LYS A 154 14.96 5.34 -0.35
C LYS A 154 14.16 6.00 -1.46
N ILE A 155 13.19 5.30 -2.06
CA ILE A 155 12.32 5.87 -3.10
C ILE A 155 11.55 7.08 -2.56
N PHE A 156 11.10 7.02 -1.31
CA PHE A 156 10.32 8.07 -0.66
C PHE A 156 11.17 9.05 0.17
N GLU A 157 12.46 8.79 0.40
CA GLU A 157 13.38 9.80 0.95
C GLU A 157 13.70 10.90 -0.06
N LEU A 158 13.50 10.63 -1.36
CA LEU A 158 13.56 11.63 -2.42
C LEU A 158 12.46 12.71 -2.31
N GLU A 159 11.41 12.52 -1.50
CA GLU A 159 10.42 13.58 -1.22
C GLU A 159 10.94 14.67 -0.27
N LYS A 160 12.06 14.44 0.43
CA LYS A 160 12.63 15.42 1.36
C LYS A 160 13.75 16.27 0.77
N LYS A 161 14.24 15.94 -0.42
CA LYS A 161 15.29 16.70 -1.10
C LYS A 161 14.84 17.01 -2.51
N ASP A 162 14.56 18.29 -2.70
CA ASP A 162 14.28 18.95 -3.98
C ASP A 162 12.83 18.82 -4.46
N ASN A 163 12.33 19.93 -4.99
CA ASN A 163 10.99 20.16 -5.56
C ASN A 163 10.67 19.25 -6.77
N LEU A 164 10.81 17.94 -6.64
CA LEU A 164 10.43 16.94 -7.62
C LEU A 164 9.11 16.32 -7.15
N GLN A 165 8.01 16.80 -7.74
CA GLN A 165 6.74 16.07 -7.75
C GLN A 165 6.95 14.75 -8.50
N TYR A 166 7.24 13.67 -7.79
CA TYR A 166 6.98 12.34 -8.31
C TYR A 166 5.49 12.08 -8.16
N LEU A 167 4.79 12.16 -9.30
CA LEU A 167 3.42 11.69 -9.42
C LEU A 167 3.45 10.15 -9.31
N VAL A 168 3.32 9.61 -8.10
CA VAL A 168 2.77 8.26 -7.95
C VAL A 168 1.31 8.41 -8.39
N MET A 169 1.01 8.00 -9.62
CA MET A 169 -0.35 7.94 -10.10
C MET A 169 -1.08 6.86 -9.29
N TRP A 170 -1.74 7.29 -8.22
CA TRP A 170 -2.84 6.56 -7.63
C TRP A 170 -3.97 6.61 -8.66
N GLY A 171 -4.19 5.48 -9.34
CA GLY A 171 -5.27 5.32 -10.32
C GLY A 171 -6.61 5.08 -9.65
#